data_AF-A0A1C5UJ81-F1
#
_entry.id   AF-A0A1C5UJ81-F1
#
_cell.length_a   1.000
_cell.length_b   1.000
_cell.length_c   1.000
_cell.angle_alpha   90.00
_cell.angle_beta   90.00
_cell.angle_gamma   90.00
#
_symmetry.space_group_name_H-M   'P 1'
#
loop_
_entity.id
_entity.type
_entity.pdbx_description
1 polymer ?
#
loop_
_entity_poly.entity_id
_entity_poly.type
_entity_poly.pdbx_seq_one_letter_code
_entity_poly.pdbx_strand_id
1 'polypeptide(L)'
;MDPENLINNRILSIIDDFFNTVNVRDPVMPSYYIVQNIATEYLILNPNISNPDSSFVKSLNEYNGLMVPPEEINGTFIVLINQDRLIQNIHKNNMTWVGTIIHETTHVQDFVQYAKIINAKKYTEITQNNKHNMFSLWTEIHARSTGYYFTRKYSLGKNNANCEEMLPYIINQELPAQWNYLQEQYDNAVTGYHQAYFVAQYIGRLYTLQKLYPETLNDQWIKKHFGINEWMTNWFLFYKKYPVLENAAQHFDEMKNILQQNFYGL
;
A
#
# COMPACT_ATOMS: atom_id res chain seq x y z
N MET A 1 -28.90 -4.34 16.61
CA MET A 1 -27.46 -4.65 16.54
C MET A 1 -26.76 -3.32 16.30
N ASP A 2 -25.81 -2.96 17.15
CA ASP A 2 -25.11 -1.68 17.07
C ASP A 2 -24.38 -1.55 15.71
N PRO A 3 -24.58 -0.46 14.93
CA PRO A 3 -23.88 -0.24 13.66
C PRO A 3 -22.35 -0.40 13.75
N GLU A 4 -21.76 -0.05 14.89
CA GLU A 4 -20.31 -0.16 15.13
C GLU A 4 -19.87 -1.64 15.19
N ASN A 5 -20.64 -2.49 15.87
CA ASN A 5 -20.40 -3.93 15.92
C ASN A 5 -20.54 -4.62 14.55
N LEU A 6 -21.42 -4.12 13.67
CA LEU A 6 -21.57 -4.67 12.32
C LEU A 6 -20.35 -4.37 11.46
N ILE A 7 -19.80 -3.15 11.55
CA ILE A 7 -18.61 -2.75 10.79
C ILE A 7 -17.40 -3.54 11.28
N ASN A 8 -17.20 -3.65 12.59
CA ASN A 8 -16.10 -4.43 13.16
C ASN A 8 -16.12 -5.89 12.72
N ASN A 9 -17.28 -6.55 12.76
CA ASN A 9 -17.43 -7.92 12.26
C ASN A 9 -17.11 -8.05 10.76
N ARG A 10 -17.46 -7.03 9.97
CA ARG A 10 -17.16 -7.01 8.54
C ARG A 10 -15.67 -6.82 8.27
N ILE A 11 -14.98 -6.00 9.05
CA ILE A 11 -13.52 -5.83 9.01
C ILE A 11 -12.83 -7.18 9.29
N LEU A 12 -13.22 -7.88 10.35
CA LEU A 12 -12.68 -9.20 10.68
C LEU A 12 -12.87 -10.21 9.53
N SER A 13 -14.08 -10.29 8.95
CA SER A 13 -14.34 -11.18 7.82
C SER A 13 -13.52 -10.84 6.56
N ILE A 14 -13.21 -9.56 6.34
CA ILE A 14 -12.33 -9.12 5.24
C ILE A 14 -10.90 -9.58 5.48
N ILE A 15 -10.42 -9.48 6.72
CA ILE A 15 -9.07 -9.86 7.10
C ILE A 15 -8.88 -11.37 7.04
N ASP A 16 -9.88 -12.14 7.49
CA ASP A 16 -9.88 -13.59 7.35
C ASP A 16 -9.80 -13.99 5.87
N ASP A 17 -10.57 -13.33 4.99
CA ASP A 17 -10.51 -13.56 3.54
C ASP A 17 -9.13 -13.20 2.98
N PHE A 18 -8.50 -12.13 3.47
CA PHE A 18 -7.13 -11.76 3.13
C PHE A 18 -6.13 -12.84 3.50
N PHE A 19 -6.04 -13.23 4.77
CA PHE A 19 -5.07 -14.24 5.21
C PHE A 19 -5.24 -15.58 4.48
N ASN A 20 -6.49 -15.98 4.20
CA ASN A 20 -6.76 -17.17 3.38
C ASN A 20 -6.32 -17.01 1.92
N THR A 21 -6.52 -15.82 1.33
CA THR A 21 -6.17 -15.56 -0.08
C THR A 21 -4.66 -15.48 -0.28
N VAL A 22 -3.93 -14.82 0.62
CA VAL A 22 -2.47 -14.60 0.49
C VAL A 22 -1.63 -15.69 1.16
N ASN A 23 -2.25 -16.63 1.85
CA ASN A 23 -1.62 -17.78 2.50
C ASN A 23 -0.46 -17.38 3.43
N VAL A 24 -0.70 -16.41 4.30
CA VAL A 24 0.28 -15.95 5.29
C VAL A 24 0.47 -17.04 6.34
N ARG A 25 1.71 -17.54 6.48
CA ARG A 25 2.04 -18.66 7.36
C ARG A 25 1.84 -18.35 8.85
N ASP A 26 2.26 -17.16 9.27
CA ASP A 26 2.21 -16.69 10.66
C ASP A 26 1.55 -15.29 10.70
N PRO A 27 0.21 -15.21 10.57
CA PRO A 27 -0.48 -13.92 10.46
C PRO A 27 -0.40 -13.14 11.76
N VAL A 28 0.00 -11.87 11.67
CA VAL A 28 -0.03 -10.93 12.79
C VAL A 28 -1.27 -10.05 12.66
N MET A 29 -2.19 -10.17 13.61
CA MET A 29 -3.43 -9.39 13.62
C MET A 29 -3.21 -8.04 14.31
N PRO A 30 -3.36 -6.89 13.61
CA PRO A 30 -3.34 -5.60 14.27
C PRO A 30 -4.67 -5.31 14.98
N SER A 31 -4.66 -4.34 15.88
CA SER A 31 -5.88 -3.73 16.40
C SER A 31 -6.40 -2.65 15.45
N TYR A 32 -7.72 -2.60 15.23
CA TYR A 32 -8.35 -1.61 14.35
C TYR A 32 -9.13 -0.60 15.17
N TYR A 33 -8.98 0.67 14.84
CA TYR A 33 -9.77 1.76 15.43
C TYR A 33 -10.34 2.64 14.33
N ILE A 34 -11.66 2.83 14.36
CA ILE A 34 -12.34 3.81 13.51
C ILE A 34 -12.35 5.12 14.28
N VAL A 35 -11.72 6.15 13.70
CA VAL A 35 -11.41 7.39 14.43
C VAL A 35 -11.86 8.60 13.64
N GLN A 36 -12.32 9.63 14.35
CA GLN A 36 -12.71 10.90 13.74
C GLN A 36 -11.49 11.72 13.29
N ASN A 37 -10.35 11.55 13.98
CA ASN A 37 -9.14 12.31 13.72
C ASN A 37 -7.91 11.40 13.88
N ILE A 38 -7.33 10.98 12.75
CA ILE A 38 -6.13 10.13 12.72
C ILE A 38 -4.96 10.85 13.40
N ALA A 39 -4.78 12.15 13.15
CA ALA A 39 -3.67 12.90 13.72
C ALA A 39 -3.68 12.91 15.25
N THR A 40 -4.84 13.15 15.86
CA THR A 40 -4.99 13.13 17.33
C THR A 40 -4.64 11.76 17.90
N GLU A 41 -5.20 10.69 17.34
CA GLU A 41 -4.96 9.32 17.83
C GLU A 41 -3.51 8.89 17.61
N TYR A 42 -2.91 9.27 16.48
CA TYR A 42 -1.49 9.04 16.21
C TYR A 42 -0.59 9.69 17.28
N LEU A 43 -0.90 10.92 17.73
CA LEU A 43 -0.16 11.61 18.79
C LEU A 43 -0.34 10.93 20.15
N ILE A 44 -1.53 10.40 20.45
CA ILE A 44 -1.77 9.62 21.68
C ILE A 44 -0.89 8.36 21.69
N LEU A 45 -0.78 7.67 20.55
CA LEU A 45 0.04 6.48 20.39
C LEU A 45 1.55 6.78 20.33
N ASN A 46 1.93 8.02 20.01
CA ASN A 46 3.33 8.46 19.88
C ASN A 46 3.60 9.71 20.72
N PRO A 47 3.53 9.62 22.06
CA PRO A 47 3.62 10.80 22.94
C PRO A 47 4.99 11.48 22.90
N ASN A 48 6.03 10.78 22.44
CA ASN A 48 7.41 11.29 22.37
C ASN A 48 7.78 11.88 21.00
N ILE A 49 6.82 12.12 20.11
CA ILE A 49 7.12 12.70 18.79
C ILE A 49 7.74 14.09 18.93
N SER A 50 8.86 14.32 18.25
CA SER A 50 9.65 15.55 18.42
C SER A 50 8.99 16.80 17.86
N ASN A 51 8.07 16.67 16.90
CA ASN A 51 7.37 17.80 16.28
C ASN A 51 5.88 17.45 16.02
N PRO A 52 5.02 17.57 17.05
CA PRO A 52 3.59 17.26 16.92
C PRO A 52 2.86 18.19 15.94
N ASP A 53 3.40 19.39 15.67
CA ASP A 53 2.81 20.37 14.75
C ASP A 53 3.38 20.29 13.31
N SER A 54 4.14 19.25 13.01
CA SER A 54 4.73 19.04 11.69
C SER A 54 3.67 18.93 10.58
N SER A 55 4.07 19.27 9.35
CA SER A 55 3.21 19.11 8.17
C SER A 55 2.76 17.66 7.98
N PHE A 56 3.62 16.70 8.32
CA PHE A 56 3.31 15.26 8.31
C PHE A 56 2.13 14.93 9.23
N VAL A 57 2.17 15.35 10.50
CA VAL A 57 1.06 15.08 11.44
C VAL A 57 -0.23 15.71 10.95
N LYS A 58 -0.15 16.93 10.39
CA LYS A 58 -1.31 17.64 9.83
C LYS A 58 -1.92 16.92 8.62
N SER A 59 -1.11 16.31 7.77
CA SER A 59 -1.60 15.58 6.59
C SER A 59 -2.22 14.22 6.92
N LEU A 60 -2.03 13.67 8.13
CA LEU A 60 -2.54 12.34 8.48
C LEU A 60 -4.07 12.21 8.33
N ASN A 61 -4.81 13.31 8.53
CA ASN A 61 -6.26 13.32 8.36
C ASN A 61 -6.72 13.27 6.89
N GLU A 62 -5.81 13.47 5.94
CA GLU A 62 -6.10 13.31 4.51
C GLU A 62 -6.16 11.83 4.10
N TYR A 63 -5.51 10.95 4.88
CA TYR A 63 -5.43 9.52 4.62
C TYR A 63 -6.74 8.79 4.97
N ASN A 64 -7.00 7.70 4.24
CA ASN A 64 -8.13 6.82 4.51
C ASN A 64 -7.87 5.90 5.71
N GLY A 65 -6.60 5.60 5.96
CA GLY A 65 -6.13 4.79 7.08
C GLY A 65 -4.64 5.01 7.31
N LEU A 66 -4.15 4.51 8.43
CA LEU A 66 -2.76 4.58 8.82
C LEU A 66 -2.39 3.39 9.70
N MET A 67 -1.40 2.60 9.28
CA MET A 67 -0.70 1.67 10.15
C MET A 67 0.29 2.41 11.07
N VAL A 68 0.19 2.13 12.37
CA VAL A 68 1.07 2.63 13.43
C VAL A 68 1.79 1.43 14.04
N PRO A 69 3.12 1.30 13.85
CA PRO A 69 3.88 0.22 14.45
C PRO A 69 4.05 0.46 15.96
N PRO A 70 4.13 -0.61 16.77
CA PRO A 70 4.53 -0.48 18.16
C PRO A 70 6.01 -0.09 18.24
N GLU A 71 6.47 0.40 19.40
CA GLU A 71 7.91 0.67 19.58
C GLU A 71 8.74 -0.63 19.56
N GLU A 72 8.27 -1.64 20.30
CA GLU A 72 8.95 -2.91 20.52
C GLU A 72 8.49 -4.00 19.54
N ILE A 73 9.38 -4.94 19.20
CA ILE A 73 9.13 -5.96 18.17
C ILE A 73 8.00 -6.95 18.48
N ASN A 74 7.60 -7.06 19.75
CA ASN A 74 6.52 -7.92 20.23
C ASN A 74 5.24 -7.15 20.57
N GLY A 75 5.20 -5.84 20.31
CA GLY A 75 4.01 -5.04 20.56
C GLY A 75 2.91 -5.29 19.53
N THR A 76 1.75 -4.69 19.79
CA THR A 76 0.60 -4.77 18.90
C THR A 76 0.60 -3.62 17.92
N PHE A 77 0.55 -3.92 16.62
CA PHE A 77 0.29 -2.94 15.58
C PHE A 77 -1.12 -2.37 15.68
N ILE A 78 -1.25 -1.09 15.36
CA ILE A 78 -2.54 -0.41 15.34
C ILE A 78 -2.81 0.09 13.93
N VAL A 79 -4.02 -0.15 13.42
CA VAL A 79 -4.52 0.42 12.18
C VAL A 79 -5.63 1.41 12.52
N LEU A 80 -5.38 2.68 12.24
CA LEU A 80 -6.37 3.75 12.35
C LEU A 80 -7.12 3.89 11.03
N ILE A 81 -8.45 3.94 11.06
CA ILE A 81 -9.31 4.12 9.89
C ILE A 81 -10.08 5.43 10.02
N ASN A 82 -10.00 6.28 9.00
CA ASN A 82 -10.70 7.55 8.99
C ASN A 82 -12.22 7.31 8.89
N GLN A 83 -12.96 7.69 9.92
CA GLN A 83 -14.40 7.47 10.03
C GLN A 83 -15.18 8.13 8.89
N ASP A 84 -14.89 9.39 8.58
CA ASP A 84 -15.62 10.14 7.56
C ASP A 84 -15.40 9.53 6.17
N ARG A 85 -14.15 9.15 5.86
CA ARG A 85 -13.82 8.47 4.59
C ARG A 85 -14.48 7.11 4.49
N LEU A 86 -14.50 6.34 5.57
CA LEU A 86 -15.15 5.03 5.62
C LEU A 86 -16.65 5.16 5.34
N ILE A 87 -17.34 6.05 6.06
CA ILE A 87 -18.78 6.29 5.92
C ILE A 87 -19.10 6.77 4.49
N GLN A 88 -18.34 7.72 3.95
CA GLN A 88 -18.51 8.20 2.58
C GLN A 88 -18.37 7.08 1.55
N ASN A 89 -17.38 6.21 1.70
CA ASN A 89 -17.16 5.08 0.77
C ASN A 89 -18.29 4.04 0.87
N ILE A 90 -18.76 3.73 2.08
CA ILE A 90 -19.91 2.83 2.28
C ILE A 90 -21.17 3.40 1.61
N HIS A 91 -21.49 4.69 1.82
CA HIS A 91 -22.66 5.32 1.20
C HIS A 91 -22.60 5.35 -0.33
N LYS A 92 -21.40 5.51 -0.90
CA LYS A 92 -21.17 5.50 -2.36
C LYS A 92 -21.07 4.08 -2.95
N ASN A 93 -21.24 3.04 -2.13
CA ASN A 93 -20.96 1.65 -2.51
C ASN A 93 -19.57 1.46 -3.14
N ASN A 94 -18.58 2.24 -2.68
CA ASN A 94 -17.21 2.22 -3.17
C ASN A 94 -16.38 1.30 -2.27
N MET A 95 -15.89 0.18 -2.79
CA MET A 95 -15.13 -0.80 -1.99
C MET A 95 -13.68 -0.39 -1.72
N THR A 96 -13.25 0.84 -2.06
CA THR A 96 -11.91 1.36 -1.74
C THR A 96 -11.55 1.23 -0.25
N TRP A 97 -12.53 1.32 0.65
CA TRP A 97 -12.29 1.13 2.09
C TRP A 97 -11.83 -0.29 2.46
N VAL A 98 -12.27 -1.31 1.71
CA VAL A 98 -11.77 -2.70 1.83
C VAL A 98 -10.30 -2.72 1.45
N GLY A 99 -9.96 -2.10 0.32
CA GLY A 99 -8.58 -1.97 -0.12
C GLY A 99 -7.70 -1.25 0.89
N THR A 100 -8.19 -0.20 1.56
CA THR A 100 -7.46 0.48 2.65
C THR A 100 -7.15 -0.47 3.79
N ILE A 101 -8.13 -1.22 4.31
CA ILE A 101 -7.90 -2.17 5.41
C ILE A 101 -6.81 -3.18 5.02
N ILE A 102 -6.93 -3.76 3.83
CA ILE A 102 -5.97 -4.76 3.35
C ILE A 102 -4.59 -4.16 3.11
N HIS A 103 -4.52 -2.93 2.60
CA HIS A 103 -3.27 -2.19 2.39
C HIS A 103 -2.52 -2.02 3.73
N GLU A 104 -3.16 -1.44 4.74
CA GLU A 104 -2.53 -1.26 6.05
C GLU A 104 -2.18 -2.58 6.72
N THR A 105 -3.02 -3.62 6.57
CA THR A 105 -2.76 -4.96 7.12
C THR A 105 -1.58 -5.65 6.43
N THR A 106 -1.39 -5.38 5.13
CA THR A 106 -0.22 -5.88 4.37
C THR A 106 1.06 -5.26 4.91
N HIS A 107 1.07 -3.96 5.19
CA HIS A 107 2.22 -3.32 5.84
C HIS A 107 2.55 -3.96 7.19
N VAL A 108 1.56 -4.34 8.00
CA VAL A 108 1.81 -5.06 9.26
C VAL A 108 2.61 -6.34 9.02
N GLN A 109 2.20 -7.16 8.05
CA GLN A 109 2.92 -8.41 7.73
C GLN A 109 4.33 -8.13 7.23
N ASP A 110 4.46 -7.17 6.30
CA ASP A 110 5.73 -6.79 5.70
C ASP A 110 6.72 -6.25 6.75
N PHE A 111 6.28 -5.41 7.67
CA PHE A 111 7.13 -4.87 8.74
C PHE A 111 7.59 -5.96 9.71
N VAL A 112 6.71 -6.87 10.11
CA VAL A 112 7.06 -8.02 10.97
C VAL A 112 8.11 -8.90 10.28
N GLN A 113 7.93 -9.20 9.01
CA GLN A 113 8.85 -10.01 8.23
C GLN A 113 10.19 -9.28 8.02
N TYR A 114 10.15 -8.00 7.67
CA TYR A 114 11.36 -7.20 7.47
C TYR A 114 12.19 -7.06 8.72
N ALA A 115 11.56 -6.83 9.87
CA ALA A 115 12.23 -6.78 11.17
C ALA A 115 13.00 -8.06 11.47
N LYS A 116 12.45 -9.23 11.10
CA LYS A 116 13.15 -10.52 11.23
C LYS A 116 14.34 -10.59 10.27
N ILE A 117 14.18 -10.17 9.01
CA ILE A 117 15.23 -10.17 7.99
C ILE A 117 16.45 -9.35 8.45
N ILE A 118 16.23 -8.16 9.00
CA ILE A 118 17.32 -7.27 9.43
C ILE A 118 17.72 -7.46 10.90
N ASN A 119 17.07 -8.39 11.62
CA ASN A 119 17.25 -8.61 13.06
C ASN A 119 17.08 -7.33 13.91
N ALA A 120 16.08 -6.52 13.57
CA ALA A 120 15.76 -5.29 14.28
C ALA A 120 15.37 -5.57 15.73
N LYS A 121 15.71 -4.66 16.65
CA LYS A 121 15.27 -4.72 18.04
C LYS A 121 14.00 -3.89 18.26
N LYS A 122 13.85 -2.82 17.49
CA LYS A 122 12.68 -1.93 17.51
C LYS A 122 12.20 -1.59 16.11
N TYR A 123 10.90 -1.32 15.96
CA TYR A 123 10.37 -0.87 14.67
C TYR A 123 10.84 0.54 14.28
N THR A 124 11.28 1.33 15.25
CA THR A 124 11.91 2.63 15.00
C THR A 124 13.18 2.53 14.17
N GLU A 125 13.89 1.39 14.19
CA GLU A 125 15.04 1.17 13.31
C GLU A 125 14.66 1.11 11.83
N ILE A 126 13.41 0.73 11.53
CA ILE A 126 12.87 0.64 10.17
C ILE A 126 12.23 1.98 9.77
N THR A 127 11.46 2.60 10.68
CA THR A 127 10.70 3.83 10.38
C THR A 127 11.53 5.10 10.48
N GLN A 128 12.62 5.09 11.25
CA GLN A 128 13.49 6.25 11.41
C GLN A 128 14.69 6.11 10.46
N ASN A 129 14.95 7.20 9.73
CA ASN A 129 16.01 7.37 8.74
C ASN A 129 15.71 6.77 7.36
N ASN A 130 16.40 7.28 6.36
CA ASN A 130 16.27 6.89 4.95
C ASN A 130 16.97 5.57 4.60
N LYS A 131 17.56 4.87 5.58
CA LYS A 131 18.31 3.62 5.39
C LYS A 131 17.46 2.51 4.77
N HIS A 132 16.18 2.49 5.09
CA HIS A 132 15.25 1.45 4.68
C HIS A 132 14.29 1.88 3.55
N ASN A 133 14.63 2.95 2.81
CA ASN A 133 13.79 3.47 1.73
C ASN A 133 13.41 2.43 0.67
N MET A 134 14.30 1.47 0.35
CA MET A 134 13.97 0.41 -0.61
C MET A 134 12.88 -0.52 -0.08
N PHE A 135 12.93 -0.85 1.21
CA PHE A 135 11.84 -1.57 1.87
C PHE A 135 10.56 -0.74 1.85
N SER A 136 10.61 0.53 2.25
CA SER A 136 9.44 1.42 2.30
C SER A 136 8.74 1.53 0.94
N LEU A 137 9.51 1.63 -0.14
CA LEU A 137 8.97 1.67 -1.49
C LEU A 137 8.47 0.31 -1.97
N TRP A 138 9.15 -0.79 -1.62
CA TRP A 138 8.72 -2.14 -1.97
C TRP A 138 7.40 -2.52 -1.26
N THR A 139 7.29 -2.25 0.04
CA THR A 139 6.07 -2.55 0.81
C THR A 139 4.89 -1.72 0.32
N GLU A 140 5.12 -0.49 -0.17
CA GLU A 140 4.03 0.30 -0.78
C GLU A 140 3.52 -0.32 -2.08
N ILE A 141 4.40 -0.85 -2.94
CA ILE A 141 3.98 -1.61 -4.13
C ILE A 141 3.15 -2.82 -3.69
N HIS A 142 3.64 -3.57 -2.70
CA HIS A 142 3.00 -4.80 -2.22
C HIS A 142 1.64 -4.54 -1.59
N ALA A 143 1.58 -3.64 -0.61
CA ALA A 143 0.34 -3.24 0.04
C ALA A 143 -0.66 -2.63 -0.96
N ARG A 144 -0.21 -1.81 -1.92
CA ARG A 144 -1.09 -1.25 -2.94
C ARG A 144 -1.63 -2.32 -3.89
N SER A 145 -0.77 -3.25 -4.33
CA SER A 145 -1.18 -4.36 -5.18
C SER A 145 -2.25 -5.20 -4.50
N THR A 146 -1.99 -5.62 -3.27
CA THR A 146 -2.87 -6.50 -2.51
C THR A 146 -4.18 -5.80 -2.13
N GLY A 147 -4.11 -4.55 -1.65
CA GLY A 147 -5.29 -3.75 -1.37
C GLY A 147 -6.15 -3.53 -2.62
N TYR A 148 -5.55 -3.21 -3.77
CA TYR A 148 -6.27 -3.00 -5.01
C TYR A 148 -6.92 -4.29 -5.55
N TYR A 149 -6.26 -5.44 -5.40
CA TYR A 149 -6.88 -6.74 -5.71
C TYR A 149 -8.16 -6.96 -4.90
N PHE A 150 -8.13 -6.67 -3.59
CA PHE A 150 -9.30 -6.79 -2.73
C PHE A 150 -10.40 -5.78 -3.06
N THR A 151 -10.06 -4.54 -3.43
CA THR A 151 -11.04 -3.59 -3.96
C THR A 151 -11.76 -4.15 -5.19
N ARG A 152 -11.02 -4.73 -6.13
CA ARG A 152 -11.61 -5.37 -7.33
C ARG A 152 -12.49 -6.56 -6.97
N LYS A 153 -11.97 -7.46 -6.13
CA LYS A 153 -12.67 -8.65 -5.63
C LYS A 153 -14.01 -8.29 -4.96
N TYR A 154 -14.04 -7.24 -4.15
CA TYR A 154 -15.27 -6.85 -3.46
C TYR A 154 -16.21 -5.99 -4.32
N SER A 155 -15.68 -5.20 -5.26
CA SER A 155 -16.51 -4.41 -6.19
C SER A 155 -17.23 -5.25 -7.23
N LEU A 156 -16.61 -6.34 -7.71
CA LEU A 156 -17.13 -7.16 -8.81
C LEU A 156 -17.78 -8.48 -8.32
N GLY A 157 -17.73 -8.73 -7.00
CA GLY A 157 -18.10 -10.01 -6.40
C GLY A 157 -16.87 -10.92 -6.25
N LYS A 158 -16.82 -11.66 -5.13
CA LYS A 158 -15.59 -12.32 -4.61
C LYS A 158 -14.86 -13.26 -5.60
N ASN A 159 -15.53 -13.74 -6.65
CA ASN A 159 -14.98 -14.66 -7.64
C ASN A 159 -14.76 -14.02 -9.02
N ASN A 160 -14.98 -12.71 -9.17
CA ASN A 160 -15.02 -12.01 -10.46
C ASN A 160 -14.00 -10.85 -10.55
N ALA A 161 -12.91 -10.90 -9.77
CA ALA A 161 -11.90 -9.84 -9.75
C ALA A 161 -11.28 -9.58 -11.15
N ASN A 162 -11.24 -10.62 -12.01
CA ASN A 162 -10.74 -10.62 -13.38
C ASN A 162 -11.88 -10.57 -14.43
N CYS A 163 -13.05 -9.99 -14.12
CA CYS A 163 -14.14 -9.84 -15.09
C CYS A 163 -13.66 -9.11 -16.37
N GLU A 164 -13.68 -9.80 -17.52
CA GLU A 164 -13.17 -9.26 -18.79
C GLU A 164 -13.96 -8.05 -19.30
N GLU A 165 -15.26 -7.95 -18.97
CA GLU A 165 -16.11 -6.80 -19.33
C GLU A 165 -15.58 -5.48 -18.76
N MET A 166 -14.75 -5.54 -17.71
CA MET A 166 -14.12 -4.35 -17.12
C MET A 166 -12.88 -3.87 -17.91
N LEU A 167 -12.30 -4.68 -18.79
CA LEU A 167 -11.07 -4.33 -19.50
C LEU A 167 -11.17 -3.01 -20.30
N PRO A 168 -12.25 -2.75 -21.08
CA PRO A 168 -12.40 -1.49 -21.78
C PRO A 168 -12.44 -0.28 -20.83
N TYR A 169 -13.11 -0.40 -19.68
CA TYR A 169 -13.12 0.65 -18.67
C TYR A 169 -11.73 0.86 -18.05
N ILE A 170 -11.03 -0.23 -17.71
CA ILE A 170 -9.69 -0.18 -17.14
C ILE A 170 -8.72 0.55 -18.07
N ILE A 171 -8.68 0.13 -19.34
CA ILE A 171 -7.70 0.64 -20.31
C ILE A 171 -8.01 2.08 -20.72
N ASN A 172 -9.28 2.42 -20.90
CA ASN A 172 -9.66 3.71 -21.50
C ASN A 172 -10.03 4.78 -20.46
N GLN A 173 -10.30 4.41 -19.21
CA GLN A 173 -10.72 5.37 -18.17
C GLN A 173 -9.86 5.26 -16.92
N GLU A 174 -9.77 4.08 -16.32
CA GLU A 174 -9.12 3.93 -15.02
C GLU A 174 -7.61 4.19 -15.08
N LEU A 175 -6.89 3.49 -15.96
CA LEU A 175 -5.44 3.63 -16.10
C LEU A 175 -5.02 5.04 -16.53
N PRO A 176 -5.68 5.70 -17.50
CA PRO A 176 -5.42 7.11 -17.83
C PRO A 176 -5.67 8.05 -16.65
N ALA A 177 -6.78 7.87 -15.90
CA ALA A 177 -7.06 8.71 -14.74
C ALA A 177 -6.00 8.54 -13.63
N GLN A 178 -5.57 7.30 -13.37
CA GLN A 178 -4.51 7.01 -12.40
C GLN A 178 -3.15 7.54 -12.86
N TRP A 179 -2.88 7.53 -14.17
CA TRP A 179 -1.66 8.11 -14.74
C TRP A 179 -1.63 9.62 -14.60
N ASN A 180 -2.73 10.30 -14.92
CA ASN A 180 -2.85 11.75 -14.76
C ASN A 180 -2.69 12.16 -13.28
N TYR A 181 -3.32 11.41 -12.37
CA TYR A 181 -3.13 11.60 -10.93
C TYR A 181 -1.67 11.40 -10.52
N LEU A 182 -1.00 10.35 -11.01
CA LEU A 182 0.42 10.14 -10.77
C LEU A 182 1.24 11.35 -11.24
N GLN A 183 1.02 11.85 -12.45
CA GLN A 183 1.76 13.00 -12.98
C GLN A 183 1.57 14.25 -12.11
N GLU A 184 0.33 14.55 -11.72
CA GLU A 184 0.03 15.69 -10.84
C GLU A 184 0.74 15.56 -9.49
N GLN A 185 0.69 14.39 -8.85
CA GLN A 185 1.35 14.18 -7.57
C GLN A 185 2.88 14.18 -7.69
N TYR A 186 3.40 13.63 -8.79
CA TYR A 186 4.83 13.59 -9.08
C TYR A 186 5.41 15.00 -9.26
N ASP A 187 4.70 15.87 -9.99
CA ASP A 187 5.14 17.25 -10.26
C ASP A 187 5.06 18.14 -9.00
N ASN A 188 4.11 17.86 -8.11
CA ASN A 188 3.93 18.60 -6.85
C ASN A 188 4.79 18.05 -5.68
N ALA A 189 5.45 16.91 -5.85
CA ALA A 189 6.25 16.30 -4.80
C ALA A 189 7.56 17.06 -4.55
N VAL A 190 7.86 17.31 -3.28
CA VAL A 190 9.03 18.11 -2.84
C VAL A 190 10.35 17.34 -2.94
N THR A 191 10.31 16.00 -2.89
CA THR A 191 11.52 15.16 -2.86
C THR A 191 11.40 13.98 -3.81
N GLY A 192 12.56 13.48 -4.29
CA GLY A 192 12.61 12.28 -5.13
C GLY A 192 12.02 11.03 -4.46
N TYR A 193 12.07 10.95 -3.13
CA TYR A 193 11.40 9.89 -2.39
C TYR A 193 9.86 9.97 -2.51
N HIS A 194 9.27 11.16 -2.35
CA HIS A 194 7.81 11.32 -2.51
C HIS A 194 7.37 11.03 -3.93
N GLN A 195 8.16 11.44 -4.93
CA GLN A 195 7.92 11.06 -6.33
C GLN A 195 7.95 9.54 -6.52
N ALA A 196 8.98 8.86 -5.99
CA ALA A 196 9.08 7.41 -6.04
C ALA A 196 7.89 6.74 -5.33
N TYR A 197 7.44 7.26 -4.20
CA TYR A 197 6.29 6.74 -3.46
C TYR A 197 5.00 6.74 -4.29
N PHE A 198 4.70 7.82 -5.02
CA PHE A 198 3.53 7.84 -5.91
C PHE A 198 3.66 6.84 -7.07
N VAL A 199 4.86 6.69 -7.62
CA VAL A 199 5.13 5.71 -8.68
C VAL A 199 5.01 4.27 -8.14
N ALA A 200 5.47 3.99 -6.91
CA ALA A 200 5.28 2.71 -6.24
C ALA A 200 3.80 2.33 -6.16
N GLN A 201 2.93 3.28 -5.78
CA GLN A 201 1.49 3.02 -5.78
C GLN A 201 0.97 2.68 -7.19
N TYR A 202 1.42 3.40 -8.21
CA TYR A 202 0.99 3.13 -9.58
C TYR A 202 1.43 1.74 -10.05
N ILE A 203 2.69 1.36 -9.79
CA ILE A 203 3.24 0.03 -10.08
C ILE A 203 2.42 -1.05 -9.37
N GLY A 204 2.06 -0.86 -8.10
CA GLY A 204 1.27 -1.83 -7.34
C GLY A 204 -0.10 -2.10 -7.98
N ARG A 205 -0.81 -1.04 -8.41
CA ARG A 205 -2.08 -1.19 -9.15
C ARG A 205 -1.87 -1.94 -10.47
N LEU A 206 -0.85 -1.53 -11.23
CA LEU A 206 -0.58 -2.09 -12.54
C LEU A 206 -0.19 -3.57 -12.48
N TYR A 207 0.58 -3.96 -11.46
CA TYR A 207 0.96 -5.35 -11.23
C TYR A 207 -0.25 -6.24 -10.94
N THR A 208 -1.19 -5.76 -10.14
CA THR A 208 -2.46 -6.47 -9.93
C THR A 208 -3.25 -6.60 -11.22
N LEU A 209 -3.34 -5.54 -12.03
CA LEU A 209 -4.03 -5.61 -13.32
C LEU A 209 -3.37 -6.60 -14.27
N GLN A 210 -2.04 -6.63 -14.34
CA GLN A 210 -1.32 -7.64 -15.12
C GLN A 210 -1.62 -9.06 -14.62
N LYS A 211 -1.68 -9.28 -13.29
CA LYS A 211 -2.06 -10.61 -12.75
C LYS A 211 -3.48 -11.02 -13.11
N LEU A 212 -4.42 -10.07 -13.11
CA LEU A 212 -5.82 -10.34 -13.44
C LEU A 212 -6.05 -10.53 -14.94
N TYR A 213 -5.27 -9.86 -15.78
CA TYR A 213 -5.42 -9.82 -17.24
C TYR A 213 -4.08 -10.04 -17.96
N PRO A 214 -3.41 -11.19 -17.77
CA PRO A 214 -2.04 -11.40 -18.22
C PRO A 214 -1.87 -11.39 -19.73
N GLU A 215 -2.88 -11.85 -20.49
CA GLU A 215 -2.83 -11.88 -21.95
C GLU A 215 -2.88 -10.47 -22.55
N THR A 216 -3.75 -9.60 -22.01
CA THR A 216 -3.95 -8.23 -22.49
C THR A 216 -2.89 -7.27 -21.97
N LEU A 217 -2.56 -7.34 -20.68
CA LEU A 217 -1.63 -6.45 -19.98
C LEU A 217 -0.26 -7.11 -19.76
N ASN A 218 0.21 -7.83 -20.77
CA ASN A 218 1.50 -8.52 -20.78
C ASN A 218 2.69 -7.55 -20.73
N ASP A 219 3.91 -8.08 -20.63
CA ASP A 219 5.13 -7.27 -20.48
C ASP A 219 5.39 -6.32 -21.65
N GLN A 220 4.96 -6.68 -22.87
CA GLN A 220 5.06 -5.78 -24.03
C GLN A 220 4.12 -4.59 -23.88
N TRP A 221 2.90 -4.83 -23.38
CA TRP A 221 1.95 -3.77 -23.06
C TRP A 221 2.52 -2.86 -21.96
N ILE A 222 3.08 -3.42 -20.88
CA ILE A 222 3.68 -2.63 -19.78
C ILE A 222 4.81 -1.75 -20.28
N LYS A 223 5.73 -2.31 -21.09
CA LYS A 223 6.83 -1.55 -21.68
C LYS A 223 6.33 -0.41 -22.57
N LYS A 224 5.31 -0.66 -23.39
CA LYS A 224 4.69 0.38 -24.23
C LYS A 224 3.99 1.45 -23.39
N HIS A 225 3.34 1.06 -22.29
CA HIS A 225 2.62 1.95 -21.39
C HIS A 225 3.54 2.95 -20.70
N PHE A 226 4.69 2.49 -20.17
CA PHE A 226 5.68 3.39 -19.58
C PHE A 226 6.48 4.19 -20.64
N GLY A 227 6.56 3.68 -21.86
CA GLY A 227 7.13 4.39 -23.00
C GLY A 227 8.60 4.74 -22.79
N ILE A 228 8.91 6.04 -22.81
CA ILE A 228 10.28 6.55 -22.63
C ILE A 228 10.82 6.38 -21.20
N ASN A 229 9.96 6.08 -20.21
CA ASN A 229 10.35 5.90 -18.82
C ASN A 229 10.83 4.46 -18.56
N GLU A 230 11.97 4.09 -19.17
CA GLU A 230 12.51 2.73 -19.08
C GLU A 230 12.78 2.32 -17.62
N TRP A 231 13.18 3.26 -16.76
CA TRP A 231 13.38 3.02 -15.33
C TRP A 231 12.09 2.54 -14.62
N MET A 232 10.91 3.03 -15.00
CA MET A 232 9.63 2.55 -14.46
C MET A 232 9.34 1.11 -14.91
N THR A 233 9.68 0.78 -16.16
CA THR A 233 9.59 -0.60 -16.67
C THR A 233 10.50 -1.52 -15.88
N ASN A 234 11.76 -1.12 -15.69
CA ASN A 234 12.73 -1.89 -14.92
C ASN A 234 12.28 -2.09 -13.48
N TRP A 235 11.71 -1.06 -12.85
CA TRP A 235 11.21 -1.17 -11.49
C TRP A 235 9.98 -2.09 -11.37
N PHE A 236 9.05 -1.99 -12.32
CA PHE A 236 7.93 -2.93 -12.41
C PHE A 236 8.42 -4.38 -12.56
N LEU A 237 9.38 -4.61 -13.46
CA LEU A 237 9.95 -5.95 -13.70
C LEU A 237 10.74 -6.46 -12.49
N PHE A 238 11.44 -5.59 -11.77
CA PHE A 238 12.08 -5.93 -10.49
C PHE A 238 11.05 -6.46 -9.49
N TYR A 239 9.96 -5.72 -9.27
CA TYR A 239 8.92 -6.15 -8.33
C TYR A 239 8.23 -7.45 -8.79
N LYS A 240 7.95 -7.59 -10.09
CA LYS A 240 7.41 -8.82 -10.69
C LYS A 240 8.33 -10.02 -10.46
N LYS A 241 9.65 -9.82 -10.54
CA LYS A 241 10.67 -10.85 -10.33
C LYS A 241 10.80 -11.23 -8.85
N TYR A 242 10.68 -10.25 -7.95
CA TYR A 242 10.80 -10.44 -6.50
C TYR A 242 9.57 -9.92 -5.73
N PRO A 243 8.39 -10.57 -5.89
CA PRO A 243 7.16 -10.15 -5.22
C PRO A 243 7.06 -10.64 -3.77
N VAL A 244 8.08 -11.36 -3.28
CA VAL A 244 8.18 -11.89 -1.91
C VAL A 244 9.34 -11.20 -1.23
N LEU A 245 9.10 -10.65 -0.03
CA LEU A 245 10.03 -9.76 0.65
C LEU A 245 11.38 -10.42 0.94
N GLU A 246 11.43 -11.69 1.37
CA GLU A 246 12.71 -12.38 1.65
C GLU A 246 13.64 -12.40 0.44
N ASN A 247 13.06 -12.53 -0.76
CA ASN A 247 13.83 -12.50 -2.00
C ASN A 247 14.16 -11.06 -2.38
N ALA A 248 13.19 -10.14 -2.31
CA ALA A 248 13.39 -8.74 -2.67
C ALA A 248 14.46 -8.06 -1.83
N ALA A 249 14.49 -8.34 -0.52
CA ALA A 249 15.44 -7.75 0.42
C ALA A 249 16.91 -8.07 0.08
N GLN A 250 17.17 -9.20 -0.58
CA GLN A 250 18.51 -9.58 -1.06
C GLN A 250 18.92 -8.80 -2.31
N HIS A 251 17.99 -8.11 -2.96
CA HIS A 251 18.18 -7.39 -4.21
C HIS A 251 17.78 -5.90 -4.11
N PHE A 252 17.69 -5.33 -2.91
CA PHE A 252 17.39 -3.91 -2.75
C PHE A 252 18.46 -2.99 -3.35
N ASP A 253 19.71 -3.44 -3.51
CA ASP A 253 20.72 -2.69 -4.27
C ASP A 253 20.39 -2.64 -5.78
N GLU A 254 19.80 -3.70 -6.35
CA GLU A 254 19.31 -3.71 -7.73
C GLU A 254 18.16 -2.68 -7.89
N MET A 255 17.20 -2.70 -6.98
CA MET A 255 16.10 -1.72 -6.94
C MET A 255 16.62 -0.29 -6.79
N LYS A 256 17.61 -0.09 -5.91
CA LYS A 256 18.23 1.22 -5.69
C LYS A 256 18.89 1.74 -6.97
N ASN A 257 19.66 0.91 -7.66
CA ASN A 257 20.30 1.28 -8.92
C ASN A 257 19.30 1.65 -10.02
N ILE A 258 18.13 0.98 -10.06
CA ILE A 258 17.05 1.36 -10.97
C ILE A 258 16.51 2.75 -10.63
N LEU A 259 16.20 3.00 -9.35
CA LEU A 259 15.60 4.26 -8.90
C LEU A 259 16.55 5.45 -9.04
N GLN A 260 17.85 5.25 -8.87
CA GLN A 260 18.87 6.28 -9.05
C GLN A 260 19.03 6.77 -10.50
N GLN A 261 18.41 6.09 -11.48
CA GLN A 261 18.33 6.60 -12.86
C GLN A 261 17.46 7.86 -12.97
N ASN A 262 16.57 8.10 -12.01
CA ASN A 262 15.60 9.19 -12.05
C ASN A 262 15.57 10.04 -10.77
N PHE A 263 15.82 9.45 -9.60
CA PHE A 263 15.68 10.13 -8.32
C PHE A 263 17.04 10.36 -7.64
N TYR A 264 17.39 11.62 -7.41
CA TYR A 264 18.54 11.98 -6.60
C TYR A 264 18.22 11.86 -5.10
N GLY A 265 19.17 11.33 -4.32
CA GLY A 265 19.04 11.25 -2.85
C GLY A 265 18.34 10.00 -2.30
N LEU A 266 18.09 8.99 -3.15
CA LEU A 266 17.71 7.62 -2.76
C LEU A 266 18.94 6.70 -2.57
#